data_AF-A0A1F6BSJ8-F1
#
_entry.id   AF-A0A1F6BSJ8-F1
#
_cell.length_a   1.000
_cell.length_b   1.000
_cell.length_c   1.000
_cell.angle_alpha   90.00
_cell.angle_beta   90.00
_cell.angle_gamma   90.00
#
_symmetry.space_group_name_H-M   'P 1'
#
loop_
_entity.id
_entity.type
_entity.pdbx_description
1 polymer ?
#
loop_
_entity_poly.entity_id
_entity_poly.type
_entity_poly.pdbx_seq_one_letter_code
_entity_poly.pdbx_strand_id
1 'polypeptide(L)' 'MQTEKEIVMPPSGFNQHAVEGALEFVKGCYEDLQEEVRSGKHPSMDATIEYELAQLEKALATLHIDKEGKLVERT' A
#
# COMPACT_ATOMS: atom_id res chain seq x y z
N MET A 1 5.28 -41.74 -0.82
CA MET A 1 4.25 -40.75 -1.20
C MET A 1 4.65 -39.42 -0.59
N GLN A 2 5.16 -38.50 -1.40
CA GLN A 2 5.37 -37.11 -0.98
C GLN A 2 4.05 -36.38 -1.21
N THR A 3 3.49 -35.83 -0.14
CA THR A 3 2.30 -34.98 -0.18
C THR A 3 2.64 -33.72 -0.98
N GLU A 4 1.99 -33.56 -2.13
CA GLU A 4 2.05 -32.33 -2.93
C GLU A 4 1.60 -31.18 -2.04
N LYS A 5 2.52 -30.27 -1.75
CA LYS A 5 2.25 -29.03 -1.03
C LYS A 5 1.38 -28.19 -1.97
N GLU A 6 0.10 -28.06 -1.64
CA GLU A 6 -0.86 -27.26 -2.40
C GLU A 6 -0.26 -25.85 -2.60
N ILE A 7 0.13 -25.54 -3.84
CA ILE A 7 0.67 -24.23 -4.18
C ILE A 7 -0.52 -23.28 -4.20
N VAL A 8 -0.77 -22.61 -3.06
CA VAL A 8 -1.71 -21.50 -2.98
C VAL A 8 -1.13 -20.38 -3.83
N MET A 9 -1.52 -20.36 -5.10
CA MET A 9 -1.26 -19.24 -5.99
C MET A 9 -1.87 -18.01 -5.33
N PRO A 10 -1.10 -16.93 -5.11
CA PRO A 10 -1.70 -15.72 -4.60
C PRO A 10 -2.77 -15.23 -5.60
N PRO A 11 -3.84 -14.58 -5.13
CA PRO A 11 -4.92 -14.11 -6.00
C PRO A 11 -4.35 -13.36 -7.21
N SER A 12 -4.92 -13.60 -8.40
CA SER A 12 -4.36 -13.08 -9.67
C SER A 12 -4.09 -11.59 -9.55
N GLY A 13 -2.81 -11.18 -9.71
CA GLY A 13 -2.36 -9.80 -9.53
C GLY A 13 -1.31 -9.61 -8.43
N PHE A 14 -1.19 -10.54 -7.47
CA PHE A 14 -0.08 -10.55 -6.51
C PHE A 14 1.16 -11.20 -7.12
N ASN A 15 1.98 -10.41 -7.79
CA ASN A 15 3.33 -10.80 -8.23
C ASN A 15 4.38 -9.94 -7.50
N GLN A 16 5.65 -10.30 -7.63
CA GLN A 16 6.75 -9.60 -6.95
C GLN A 16 6.75 -8.09 -7.27
N HIS A 17 6.47 -7.70 -8.52
CA HIS A 17 6.41 -6.30 -8.92
C HIS A 17 5.24 -5.54 -8.28
N ALA A 18 4.08 -6.18 -8.13
CA ALA A 18 2.95 -5.60 -7.42
C ALA A 18 3.29 -5.34 -5.93
N VAL A 19 4.03 -6.26 -5.31
CA VAL A 19 4.52 -6.11 -3.93
C VAL A 19 5.58 -5.00 -3.85
N GLU A 20 6.53 -4.95 -4.79
CA GLU A 20 7.54 -3.90 -4.88
C GLU A 20 6.91 -2.51 -5.04
N GLY A 21 5.92 -2.36 -5.93
CA GLY A 21 5.19 -1.10 -6.12
C GLY A 21 4.39 -0.68 -4.88
N ALA A 22 3.75 -1.63 -4.18
CA ALA A 22 3.07 -1.35 -2.92
C ALA A 22 4.05 -0.90 -1.82
N LEU A 23 5.24 -1.53 -1.75
CA LEU A 23 6.28 -1.14 -0.79
C LEU A 23 6.83 0.26 -1.07
N GLU A 24 7.04 0.61 -2.34
CA GLU A 24 7.50 1.93 -2.73
C GLU A 24 6.47 3.02 -2.39
N PHE A 25 5.18 2.74 -2.63
CA PHE A 25 4.08 3.60 -2.21
C PHE A 25 4.06 3.83 -0.69
N VAL A 26 4.09 2.76 0.11
CA VAL A 26 4.11 2.86 1.58
C VAL A 26 5.33 3.64 2.07
N LYS A 27 6.49 3.46 1.42
CA LYS A 27 7.70 4.21 1.77
C LYS A 27 7.55 5.71 1.48
N GLY A 28 6.96 6.09 0.35
CA GLY A 28 6.67 7.50 0.04
C GLY A 28 5.77 8.14 1.08
N CYS A 29 4.67 7.48 1.46
CA CYS A 29 3.77 7.98 2.50
C CYS A 29 4.46 8.12 3.86
N TYR A 30 5.42 7.25 4.18
CA TYR A 30 6.21 7.38 5.40
C TYR A 30 7.16 8.59 5.37
N GLU A 31 7.79 8.87 4.23
CA GLU A 31 8.67 10.03 4.06
C GLU A 31 7.88 11.34 4.18
N ASP A 32 6.71 11.42 3.55
CA ASP A 32 5.79 12.56 3.65
C ASP A 32 5.33 12.76 5.11
N LEU A 33 4.91 11.68 5.78
CA LEU A 33 4.54 11.69 7.20
C LEU A 33 5.67 12.25 8.09
N GLN A 34 6.92 11.84 7.86
CA GLN A 34 8.06 12.35 8.62
C GLN A 34 8.25 13.86 8.43
N GLU A 35 8.03 14.37 7.22
CA GLU A 35 8.13 15.80 6.92
C GLU A 35 7.00 16.60 7.60
N GLU A 36 5.77 16.07 7.60
CA GLU A 36 4.64 16.68 8.30
C GLU A 36 4.81 16.72 9.83
N VAL A 37 5.39 15.68 10.43
CA VAL A 37 5.76 15.69 11.85
C VAL A 37 6.85 16.73 12.13
N ARG A 38 7.91 16.79 11.30
CA ARG A 38 9.01 17.75 11.50
C ARG A 38 8.56 19.20 11.36
N SER A 39 7.60 19.47 10.48
CA SER A 39 7.04 20.80 10.29
C SER A 39 6.09 21.25 11.41
N GLY A 40 5.69 20.34 12.31
CA GLY A 40 4.73 20.63 13.37
C GLY A 40 3.31 20.92 12.85
N LYS A 41 2.99 20.45 11.63
CA LYS A 41 1.70 20.67 10.96
C LYS A 41 0.54 20.03 11.72
N HIS A 42 0.83 19.00 12.51
CA HIS A 42 -0.16 18.25 13.29
C HIS A 42 0.06 18.39 14.80
N PRO A 43 -1.03 18.36 15.60
CA PRO A 43 -0.98 18.63 17.04
C PRO A 43 -0.30 17.53 17.87
N SER A 44 -0.17 16.31 17.34
CA SER A 44 0.52 15.17 17.96
C SER A 44 0.94 14.15 16.92
N MET A 45 1.92 13.28 17.25
CA MET A 45 2.33 12.17 16.37
C MET A 45 1.18 11.20 16.08
N ASP A 46 0.33 10.91 17.07
CA ASP A 46 -0.82 10.02 16.89
C ASP A 46 -1.82 10.59 15.88
N ALA A 47 -2.08 11.90 15.94
CA ALA A 47 -2.94 12.58 14.97
C ALA A 47 -2.36 12.55 13.55
N THR A 48 -1.04 12.67 13.41
CA THR A 48 -0.37 12.55 12.11
C THR A 48 -0.47 11.13 11.54
N ILE A 49 -0.27 10.11 12.38
CA ILE A 49 -0.36 8.69 11.96
C ILE A 49 -1.80 8.35 11.54
N GLU A 50 -2.81 8.77 12.32
CA GLU A 50 -4.21 8.54 11.98
C GLU A 50 -4.61 9.24 10.66
N TYR A 51 -4.15 10.47 10.45
CA TYR A 51 -4.40 11.20 9.22
C TYR A 51 -3.81 10.48 7.99
N GLU A 52 -2.55 10.06 8.07
CA GLU A 52 -1.86 9.39 6.95
C GLU A 52 -2.42 7.99 6.67
N LEU A 53 -2.77 7.23 7.71
CA LEU A 53 -3.48 5.95 7.53
C LEU A 53 -4.80 6.14 6.78
N ALA A 54 -5.55 7.21 7.07
CA ALA A 54 -6.79 7.49 6.36
C ALA A 54 -6.56 7.92 4.89
N GLN A 55 -5.45 8.58 4.56
CA GLN A 55 -5.11 8.89 3.17
C GLN A 55 -4.68 7.63 2.40
N LEU A 56 -3.87 6.78 3.02
CA LEU A 56 -3.49 5.48 2.50
C LEU A 56 -4.70 4.60 2.22
N GLU A 57 -5.64 4.52 3.17
CA GLU A 57 -6.87 3.73 3.00
C GLU A 57 -7.73 4.25 1.84
N LYS A 58 -7.89 5.57 1.72
CA LYS A 58 -8.61 6.19 0.60
C LYS A 58 -7.95 5.87 -0.74
N ALA A 59 -6.63 6.03 -0.83
CA ALA A 59 -5.87 5.75 -2.04
C ALA A 59 -5.96 4.26 -2.41
N LEU A 60 -5.78 3.35 -1.45
CA LEU A 60 -5.86 1.91 -1.70
C LEU A 60 -7.28 1.46 -2.05
N ALA A 61 -8.32 2.09 -1.50
CA ALA A 61 -9.72 1.80 -1.83
C ALA A 61 -10.07 2.19 -3.27
N THR A 62 -9.41 3.21 -3.82
CA THR A 62 -9.58 3.63 -5.21
C THR A 62 -8.68 2.90 -6.18
N LEU A 63 -7.72 2.09 -5.73
CA LEU A 63 -6.79 1.37 -6.61
C LEU A 63 -7.21 -0.08 -6.80
N HIS A 64 -7.03 -0.60 -8.02
CA HIS A 64 -7.16 -2.02 -8.33
C HIS A 64 -6.08 -2.48 -9.32
N ILE A 65 -5.88 -3.79 -9.40
CA ILE A 65 -5.00 -4.39 -10.40
C ILE A 65 -5.84 -4.74 -11.62
N ASP A 66 -5.48 -4.22 -12.79
CA ASP A 66 -6.15 -4.57 -14.05
C ASP A 66 -5.79 -5.98 -14.54
N LYS A 67 -6.42 -6.42 -15.63
CA LYS A 67 -6.20 -7.75 -16.21
C LYS A 67 -4.77 -7.92 -16.77
N GLU A 68 -4.04 -6.82 -16.97
CA GLU A 68 -2.64 -6.78 -17.37
C GLU A 68 -1.67 -6.77 -16.18
N GLY A 69 -2.18 -6.76 -14.95
CA GLY A 69 -1.37 -6.76 -13.74
C GLY A 69 -0.85 -5.38 -13.33
N LYS A 70 -1.42 -4.28 -13.85
CA LYS A 70 -1.03 -2.92 -13.49
C LYS A 70 -1.95 -2.34 -12.41
N LEU A 71 -1.35 -1.58 -11.49
CA LEU A 71 -2.07 -0.78 -10.50
C LEU A 71 -2.71 0.44 -11.19
N VAL A 72 -4.03 0.51 -11.18
CA VAL A 72 -4.82 1.56 -11.84
C VAL A 72 -5.95 2.04 -10.93
N GLU A 73 -6.41 3.27 -11.13
CA GLU A 73 -7.59 3.79 -10.43
C GLU A 73 -8.87 3.06 -10.87
N ARG A 74 -9.76 2.78 -9.93
CA ARG A 74 -11.14 2.37 -10.17
C ARG A 74 -11.89 3.57 -10.76
N THR A 75 -12.24 3.47 -12.03
CA THR A 75 -13.22 4.34 -12.69
C THR A 75 -14.65 4.01 -12.30
#